data_AF-E2B822-F1
#
_entry.id   AF-E2B822-F1
#
_cell.length_a   1.000
_cell.length_b   1.000
_cell.length_c   1.000
_cell.angle_alpha   90.00
_cell.angle_beta   90.00
_cell.angle_gamma   90.00
#
_symmetry.space_group_name_H-M   'P 1'
#
loop_
_entity.id
_entity.type
_entity.pdbx_description
1 polymer ?
#
loop_
_entity_poly.entity_id
_entity_poly.type
_entity_poly.pdbx_seq_one_letter_code
_entity_poly.pdbx_strand_id
1 'polypeptide(L)'
;YKQFTGSVHVMKAVASDMVLTFCSRNPNFTQLYSLLLSREHTLQKSDKRGVHNLLGRRGLKIVSIRETCVNGGAAGTRRDALDFLVGWATLVGLLSSSFLFKPWQ
;
A
#
# COMPACT_ATOMS: atom_id res chain seq x y z
N TYR A 1 20.45 16.78 0.87
CA TYR A 1 20.42 15.35 1.21
C TYR A 1 20.40 15.20 2.73
N LYS A 2 19.53 14.35 3.30
CA LYS A 2 19.50 14.05 4.74
C LYS A 2 19.78 12.56 4.90
N GLN A 3 21.02 12.23 5.27
CA GLN A 3 21.43 10.85 5.47
C GLN A 3 20.97 10.35 6.84
N PHE A 4 20.55 9.09 6.92
CA PHE A 4 20.34 8.45 8.21
C PHE A 4 21.67 8.33 8.96
N THR A 5 21.68 8.72 10.24
CA THR A 5 22.81 8.55 11.15
C THR A 5 22.34 7.77 12.36
N GLY A 6 22.90 6.60 12.57
CA GLY A 6 22.46 5.72 13.64
C GLY A 6 22.90 4.28 13.43
N SER A 7 22.30 3.37 14.19
CA SER A 7 22.53 1.93 14.05
C SER A 7 21.32 1.24 13.43
N VAL A 8 21.59 0.14 12.74
CA VAL A 8 20.56 -0.73 12.16
C VAL A 8 20.75 -2.13 12.71
N HIS A 9 19.68 -2.72 13.20
CA HIS A 9 19.68 -4.07 13.73
C HIS A 9 18.73 -4.96 12.92
N VAL A 10 19.22 -6.14 12.53
CA VAL A 10 18.43 -7.15 11.82
C VAL A 10 17.68 -7.98 12.85
N MET A 11 16.38 -7.74 12.97
CA MET A 11 15.53 -8.46 13.93
C MET A 11 15.13 -9.85 13.42
N LYS A 12 14.90 -9.95 12.11
CA LYS A 12 14.53 -11.18 11.39
C LYS A 12 14.98 -11.04 9.94
N ALA A 13 15.55 -12.09 9.38
CA ALA A 13 15.81 -12.19 7.94
C ALA A 13 15.58 -13.63 7.49
N VAL A 14 14.57 -13.84 6.65
CA VAL A 14 14.25 -15.15 6.07
C VAL A 14 14.02 -15.01 4.57
N ALA A 15 13.71 -16.11 3.88
CA ALA A 15 13.49 -16.10 2.44
C ALA A 15 12.32 -15.19 2.01
N SER A 16 11.26 -15.06 2.80
CA SER A 16 10.07 -14.28 2.44
C SER A 16 10.14 -12.80 2.82
N ASP A 17 10.66 -12.52 4.02
CA ASP A 17 10.51 -11.22 4.66
C ASP A 17 11.69 -10.90 5.59
N MET A 18 11.85 -9.60 5.85
CA MET A 18 12.92 -9.06 6.68
C MET A 18 12.39 -7.96 7.59
N VAL A 19 12.82 -7.98 8.85
CA VAL A 19 12.51 -6.95 9.83
C VAL A 19 13.80 -6.28 10.26
N LEU A 20 13.87 -4.97 10.00
CA LEU A 20 14.98 -4.10 10.38
C LEU A 20 14.51 -3.11 11.43
N THR A 21 15.29 -2.91 12.48
CA THR A 21 15.05 -1.86 13.47
C THR A 21 16.18 -0.84 13.39
N PHE A 22 15.80 0.41 13.15
CA PHE A 22 16.71 1.54 13.07
C PHE A 22 16.66 2.31 14.39
N CYS A 23 17.83 2.68 14.88
CA CYS A 23 18.01 3.57 16.02
C CYS A 23 18.67 4.85 15.52
N SER A 24 17.86 5.89 15.34
CA SER A 24 18.33 7.22 14.98
C SER A 24 18.64 8.00 16.25
N ARG A 25 19.87 8.49 16.38
CA ARG A 25 20.31 9.26 17.55
C ARG A 25 20.38 10.73 17.16
N ASN A 26 19.47 11.53 17.71
CA ASN A 26 19.52 12.98 17.64
C ASN A 26 19.89 13.55 19.02
N PRO A 27 20.48 14.75 19.11
CA PRO A 27 20.98 15.30 20.37
C PRO A 27 19.89 15.45 21.46
N ASN A 28 18.62 15.58 21.06
CA ASN A 28 17.49 15.76 21.98
C ASN A 28 16.60 14.52 22.13
N PHE A 29 16.72 13.53 21.24
CA PHE A 29 15.84 12.37 21.24
C PHE A 29 16.45 11.17 20.52
N THR A 30 16.18 9.98 21.05
CA THR A 30 16.47 8.71 20.38
C THR A 30 15.16 8.21 19.77
N GLN A 31 15.16 7.97 18.46
CA GLN A 31 13.99 7.46 17.73
C GLN A 31 14.25 6.03 17.27
N LEU A 32 13.32 5.14 17.60
CA LEU A 32 13.30 3.77 17.12
C LEU A 32 12.15 3.61 16.12
N TYR A 33 12.48 3.08 14.95
CA TYR A 33 11.47 2.68 13.97
C TYR A 33 11.87 1.35 13.35
N SER A 34 10.86 0.55 13.00
CA SER A 34 11.09 -0.76 12.38
C SER A 34 10.48 -0.79 10.98
N LEU A 35 11.23 -1.36 10.03
CA LEU A 35 10.79 -1.61 8.66
C LEU A 35 10.55 -3.11 8.50
N LEU A 36 9.37 -3.44 7.96
CA LEU A 36 9.00 -4.78 7.54
C LEU A 36 9.02 -4.81 6.02
N LEU A 37 9.95 -5.58 5.46
CA LEU A 37 10.18 -5.70 4.02
C LEU A 37 9.70 -7.08 3.58
N SER A 38 8.93 -7.13 2.50
CA SER A 38 8.46 -8.35 1.85
C SER A 38 9.13 -8.48 0.49
N ARG A 39 9.43 -9.71 0.06
CA ARG A 39 9.80 -9.96 -1.35
C ARG A 39 8.62 -9.81 -2.30
N GLU A 40 7.42 -10.11 -1.82
CA GLU A 40 6.18 -10.03 -2.58
C GLU A 40 5.48 -8.69 -2.36
N HIS A 41 4.72 -8.23 -3.35
CA HIS A 41 4.01 -6.95 -3.28
C HIS A 41 2.91 -6.91 -2.21
N THR A 42 2.49 -8.08 -1.75
CA THR A 42 1.54 -8.23 -0.64
C THR A 42 2.19 -9.02 0.48
N LEU A 43 1.79 -8.71 1.72
CA LEU A 43 2.24 -9.43 2.91
C LEU A 43 1.03 -10.00 3.64
N GLN A 44 1.10 -11.27 4.02
CA GLN A 44 -0.02 -11.95 4.67
C GLN A 44 -0.31 -11.35 6.05
N LYS A 45 -1.59 -11.38 6.45
CA LYS A 45 -2.04 -10.87 7.74
C LYS A 45 -1.43 -11.65 8.92
N SER A 46 -1.16 -12.94 8.73
CA SER A 46 -0.44 -13.80 9.67
C SER A 46 0.98 -13.29 9.92
N ASP A 47 1.72 -12.97 8.85
CA ASP A 47 3.09 -12.46 8.95
C ASP A 47 3.14 -11.11 9.67
N LYS A 48 2.24 -10.18 9.32
CA LYS A 48 2.09 -8.90 10.02
C LYS A 48 1.88 -9.11 11.53
N ARG A 49 0.97 -10.02 11.91
CA ARG A 49 0.71 -10.36 13.31
C ARG A 49 1.94 -10.98 13.99
N GLY A 50 2.65 -11.86 13.31
CA GLY A 50 3.89 -12.48 13.79
C GLY A 50 4.94 -11.43 14.11
N VAL A 51 5.11 -10.44 13.22
CA VAL A 51 6.03 -9.32 13.42
C VAL A 51 5.60 -8.42 14.58
N HIS A 52 4.31 -8.10 14.71
CA HIS A 52 3.81 -7.34 15.86
C HIS A 52 4.11 -8.04 17.20
N ASN A 53 3.92 -9.35 17.25
CA ASN A 53 4.28 -10.15 18.43
C ASN A 53 5.78 -10.15 18.69
N LEU A 54 6.60 -10.29 17.64
CA LEU A 54 8.06 -10.25 17.74
C LEU A 54 8.52 -8.91 18.32
N LEU A 55 8.01 -7.79 17.80
CA LEU A 55 8.35 -6.45 18.29
C LEU A 55 7.90 -6.24 19.74
N GLY A 56 6.68 -6.68 20.08
CA GLY A 56 6.16 -6.62 21.44
C GLY A 56 7.04 -7.37 22.46
N ARG A 57 7.48 -8.59 22.12
CA ARG A 57 8.41 -9.38 22.96
C ARG A 57 9.78 -8.72 23.13
N ARG A 58 10.18 -7.86 22.19
CA ARG A 58 11.44 -7.10 22.24
C ARG A 58 11.30 -5.74 22.91
N GLY A 59 10.13 -5.42 23.47
CA GLY A 59 9.85 -4.13 24.12
C GLY A 59 9.67 -2.97 23.15
N LEU A 60 9.58 -3.24 21.84
CA LEU A 60 9.37 -2.23 20.81
C LEU A 60 7.86 -1.98 20.66
N LYS A 61 7.35 -0.99 21.40
CA LYS A 61 5.95 -0.58 21.31
C LYS A 61 5.66 0.09 19.97
N ILE A 62 4.55 -0.31 19.37
CA ILE A 62 4.11 0.21 18.07
C ILE A 62 3.24 1.43 18.32
N VAL A 63 3.75 2.61 17.95
CA VAL A 63 3.03 3.88 18.09
C VAL A 63 2.29 4.25 16.81
N SER A 64 2.91 4.00 15.66
CA SER A 64 2.33 4.30 14.35
C SER A 64 2.79 3.28 13.32
N ILE A 65 1.91 2.93 12.39
CA ILE A 65 2.23 2.06 11.25
C ILE A 65 2.00 2.85 9.97
N ARG A 66 2.95 2.78 9.04
CA ARG A 66 2.81 3.33 7.70
C ARG A 66 3.02 2.21 6.69
N GLU A 67 1.97 1.91 5.93
CA GLU A 67 2.07 0.95 4.84
C GLU A 67 2.50 1.66 3.54
N THR A 68 3.36 1.00 2.78
CA THR A 68 3.84 1.47 1.47
C THR A 68 3.30 0.57 0.36
N CYS A 69 3.13 1.14 -0.84
CA CYS A 69 2.69 0.41 -2.03
C CYS A 69 1.29 -0.23 -1.96
N VAL A 70 0.39 0.26 -1.10
CA VAL A 70 -0.98 -0.27 -0.96
C VAL A 70 -1.77 -0.24 -2.30
N ASN A 71 -1.40 0.65 -3.22
CA ASN A 71 -2.03 0.83 -4.54
C ASN A 71 -1.07 0.61 -5.73
N GLY A 72 0.11 0.01 -5.51
CA GLY A 72 1.16 -0.10 -6.52
C GLY A 72 0.99 -1.27 -7.50
N GLY A 73 0.15 -1.13 -8.53
CA GLY A 73 0.18 -2.02 -9.70
C GLY A 73 -0.73 -3.25 -9.61
N ALA A 74 -1.94 -3.09 -10.14
CA ALA A 74 -2.88 -4.11 -10.68
C ALA A 74 -4.35 -3.76 -10.46
N ALA A 75 -4.66 -2.72 -9.67
CA ALA A 75 -6.05 -2.31 -9.40
C ALA A 75 -6.59 -1.21 -10.35
N GLY A 76 -5.77 -0.74 -11.30
CA GLY A 76 -6.18 0.27 -12.30
C GLY A 76 -6.79 -0.30 -13.58
N THR A 77 -6.44 -1.52 -13.98
CA THR A 77 -6.79 -2.04 -15.31
C THR A 77 -8.11 -2.81 -15.40
N ARG A 78 -8.70 -3.25 -14.28
CA ARG A 78 -9.99 -3.99 -14.31
C ARG A 78 -11.23 -3.14 -14.08
N ARG A 79 -11.10 -1.95 -13.49
CA ARG A 79 -12.24 -1.03 -13.31
C ARG A 79 -12.48 -0.18 -14.55
N ASP A 80 -11.40 0.28 -15.20
CA ASP A 80 -11.48 1.08 -16.43
C ASP A 80 -12.27 0.39 -17.56
N ALA A 81 -12.15 -0.92 -17.73
CA ALA A 81 -12.85 -1.63 -18.79
C ALA A 81 -14.38 -1.67 -18.56
N LEU A 82 -14.83 -1.81 -17.31
CA LEU A 82 -16.26 -1.79 -16.98
C LEU A 82 -16.82 -0.37 -17.02
N ASP A 83 -16.07 0.62 -16.51
CA ASP A 83 -16.47 2.02 -16.55
C ASP A 83 -16.55 2.55 -17.99
N PHE A 84 -15.65 2.12 -18.87
CA PHE A 84 -15.71 2.46 -20.29
C PHE A 84 -16.93 1.83 -20.99
N LEU A 85 -17.25 0.57 -20.70
CA LEU A 85 -18.44 -0.09 -21.27
C LEU A 85 -19.75 0.55 -20.81
N VAL A 86 -19.85 0.90 -19.52
CA VAL A 86 -21.03 1.59 -18.97
C VAL A 86 -21.12 3.01 -19.54
N GLY A 87 -20.00 3.74 -19.61
CA GLY A 87 -19.93 5.06 -20.23
C GLY A 87 -20.40 5.05 -21.69
N TRP A 88 -19.93 4.09 -22.49
CA TRP A 88 -20.35 3.95 -23.88
C TRP A 88 -21.83 3.57 -24.02
N ALA A 89 -22.34 2.65 -23.19
CA ALA A 89 -23.75 2.26 -23.24
C ALA A 89 -24.67 3.46 -22.95
N THR A 90 -24.32 4.30 -21.99
CA THR A 90 -25.11 5.52 -21.67
C THR A 90 -25.06 6.55 -22.80
N LEU A 91 -23.89 6.75 -23.42
CA LEU A 91 -23.71 7.69 -24.52
C LEU A 91 -24.46 7.25 -25.79
N VAL A 92 -24.40 5.96 -26.13
CA VAL A 92 -25.16 5.39 -27.26
C VAL A 92 -26.67 5.44 -26.97
N GLY A 93 -27.09 5.17 -25.73
CA GLY A 93 -28.50 5.31 -25.31
C GLY A 93 -29.02 6.73 -25.54
N LEU A 94 -28.31 7.75 -25.05
CA LEU A 94 -28.69 9.17 -25.21
C LEU A 94 -28.69 9.64 -26.66
N LEU A 95 -27.69 9.22 -27.46
CA LEU A 95 -27.64 9.56 -28.88
C LEU A 95 -28.80 8.89 -29.65
N SER A 96 -29.09 7.62 -29.39
CA SER A 96 -30.17 6.89 -30.06
C SER A 96 -31.56 7.50 -29.78
N SER A 97 -31.82 7.94 -28.55
CA SER A 97 -33.06 8.66 -28.24
C SER A 97 -33.17 9.99 -28.99
N SER A 98 -32.06 10.65 -29.30
CA SER A 98 -32.05 11.92 -30.03
C SER A 98 -32.39 11.76 -31.52
N PHE A 99 -32.18 10.58 -32.10
CA PHE A 99 -32.50 10.30 -33.51
C PHE A 99 -33.92 9.75 -33.72
N LEU A 100 -34.56 9.20 -32.68
CA LEU A 100 -35.92 8.67 -32.74
C LEU A 100 -37.01 9.74 -32.54
N PHE A 101 -36.66 10.95 -32.09
CA PHE A 101 -37.58 12.10 -31.98
C PHE A 101 -37.36 13.15 -33.09
N LYS A 102 -37.20 12.71 -34.35
CA LYS A 102 -37.50 13.58 -35.49
C LYS A 102 -38.94 13.29 -35.96
N PRO A 103 -39.96 14.04 -35.50
CA PRO A 103 -41.26 14.01 -36.14
C PRO A 103 -41.09 14.52 -37.57
N TRP A 104 -41.57 13.73 -38.53
CA TRP A 104 -41.65 14.11 -39.92
C TRP A 104 -42.73 15.19 -40.06
N GLN A 105 -42.30 16.44 -40.26
CA GLN A 105 -43.07 17.52 -40.87
C GLN A 105 -42.14 18.41 -41.67
#